data_AF-A0A9E0N844-F1
#
_entry.id   AF-A0A9E0N844-F1
#
_cell.length_a   1.000
_cell.length_b   1.000
_cell.length_c   1.000
_cell.angle_alpha   90.00
_cell.angle_beta   90.00
_cell.angle_gamma   90.00
#
_symmetry.space_group_name_H-M   'P 1'
#
loop_
_entity.id
_entity.type
_entity.pdbx_description
1 polymer ?
#
loop_
_entity_poly.entity_id
_entity_poly.type
_entity_poly.pdbx_seq_one_letter_code
_entity_poly.pdbx_strand_id
1 'polypeptide(L)'
;MMTERTRVVVARIGLGLGLGLAAVGCGKEEGPGAAAKAGAAAVVAAAGAAPHPAVAAWKEAGLTVSALTADQSGAIGKDCQSGTVSGVDVVVCRYASAAEASAAEPAALAWVGEATGAALASGTWQLAVVDRRGADPSGRTINQITKIFRDPTAKSK
;
A
#
# COMPACT_ATOMS: atom_id res chain seq x y z
N MET A 1 -31.84 22.52 -8.14
CA MET A 1 -31.74 22.09 -9.55
C MET A 1 -30.59 21.10 -9.66
N MET A 2 -30.89 19.82 -9.39
CA MET A 2 -29.94 18.71 -9.49
C MET A 2 -29.83 18.29 -10.96
N THR A 3 -28.61 18.14 -11.48
CA THR A 3 -28.35 17.48 -12.77
C THR A 3 -27.53 16.23 -12.50
N GLU A 4 -28.26 15.11 -12.48
CA GLU A 4 -27.79 13.73 -12.36
C GLU A 4 -27.08 13.32 -13.65
N ARG A 5 -25.85 12.82 -13.57
CA ARG A 5 -25.15 12.21 -14.72
C ARG A 5 -25.10 10.70 -14.53
N THR A 6 -26.09 10.05 -15.13
CA THR A 6 -26.18 8.61 -15.35
C THR A 6 -25.00 8.12 -16.18
N ARG A 7 -24.22 7.15 -15.69
CA ARG A 7 -23.34 6.32 -16.51
C ARG A 7 -23.82 4.87 -16.45
N VAL A 8 -24.29 4.40 -17.60
CA VAL A 8 -24.78 3.05 -17.85
C VAL A 8 -23.61 2.08 -17.86
N VAL A 9 -23.70 1.02 -17.05
CA VAL A 9 -22.80 -0.13 -17.05
C VAL A 9 -23.34 -1.16 -18.05
N VAL A 10 -22.60 -1.44 -19.12
CA VAL A 10 -22.89 -2.56 -20.03
C VAL A 10 -22.07 -3.76 -19.58
N ALA A 11 -22.68 -4.59 -18.72
CA ALA A 11 -22.14 -5.91 -18.38
C ALA A 11 -22.67 -6.93 -19.41
N ARG A 12 -21.76 -7.51 -20.19
CA ARG A 12 -22.07 -8.60 -21.13
C ARG A 12 -22.29 -9.89 -20.34
N ILE A 13 -23.54 -10.32 -20.25
CA ILE A 13 -23.96 -11.60 -19.67
C ILE A 13 -23.61 -12.70 -20.67
N GLY A 14 -22.59 -13.50 -20.34
CA GLY A 14 -22.26 -14.74 -21.04
C GLY A 14 -23.21 -15.84 -20.60
N LEU A 15 -24.12 -16.21 -21.50
CA LEU A 15 -25.07 -17.32 -21.37
C LEU A 15 -24.33 -18.63 -21.67
N GLY A 16 -23.99 -19.40 -20.64
CA GLY A 16 -23.36 -20.72 -20.75
C GLY A 16 -24.23 -21.80 -20.12
N LEU A 17 -25.08 -22.40 -20.94
CA LEU A 17 -25.95 -23.54 -20.65
C LEU A 17 -25.10 -24.82 -20.57
N GLY A 18 -25.10 -25.53 -19.44
CA GLY A 18 -24.33 -26.77 -19.26
C GLY A 18 -24.98 -27.70 -18.24
N LEU A 19 -25.86 -28.56 -18.75
CA LEU A 19 -26.59 -29.63 -18.07
C LEU A 19 -25.65 -30.83 -17.81
N GLY A 20 -25.62 -31.41 -16.61
CA GLY A 20 -24.77 -32.58 -16.36
C GLY A 20 -24.93 -33.27 -15.00
N LEU A 21 -25.91 -34.18 -14.95
CA LEU A 21 -26.05 -35.43 -14.18
C LEU A 21 -25.67 -35.54 -12.68
N ALA A 22 -26.63 -36.12 -11.96
CA ALA A 22 -26.63 -36.48 -10.54
C ALA A 22 -25.71 -37.67 -10.18
N ALA A 23 -25.21 -37.65 -8.94
CA ALA A 23 -24.84 -38.85 -8.20
C ALA A 23 -25.39 -38.76 -6.76
N VAL A 24 -26.09 -39.82 -6.38
CA VAL A 24 -26.76 -40.10 -5.11
C VAL A 24 -25.76 -40.30 -3.97
N GLY A 25 -26.07 -39.72 -2.80
CA GLY A 25 -25.41 -40.01 -1.53
C GLY A 25 -26.25 -39.52 -0.35
N CYS A 26 -26.97 -40.44 0.30
CA CYS A 26 -27.86 -40.23 1.45
C CYS A 26 -27.11 -39.97 2.77
N GLY A 27 -27.68 -39.10 3.61
CA GLY A 27 -27.42 -38.93 5.05
C GLY A 27 -28.05 -37.60 5.51
N LYS A 28 -29.35 -37.55 5.79
CA LYS A 28 -30.06 -37.85 7.06
C LYS A 28 -29.92 -36.73 8.13
N GLU A 29 -31.01 -35.92 8.22
CA GLU A 29 -31.61 -35.24 9.40
C GLU A 29 -30.83 -34.10 10.09
N GLU A 30 -31.40 -33.08 10.72
CA GLU A 30 -32.69 -32.36 10.75
C GLU A 30 -32.42 -31.18 11.73
N GLY A 31 -33.01 -30.00 11.50
CA GLY A 31 -33.32 -29.08 12.61
C GLY A 31 -32.56 -27.73 12.67
N PRO A 32 -33.27 -26.63 12.99
CA PRO A 32 -32.89 -25.25 12.65
C PRO A 32 -32.21 -24.52 13.81
N GLY A 33 -31.34 -23.54 13.49
CA GLY A 33 -30.82 -22.66 14.53
C GLY A 33 -29.81 -21.63 14.04
N ALA A 34 -30.19 -20.37 14.24
CA ALA A 34 -29.30 -19.26 14.54
C ALA A 34 -28.21 -18.87 13.51
N ALA A 35 -28.49 -17.74 12.86
CA ALA A 35 -27.57 -16.61 12.71
C ALA A 35 -26.07 -16.89 12.86
N ALA A 36 -25.35 -16.85 11.76
CA ALA A 36 -23.95 -16.45 11.77
C ALA A 36 -23.71 -15.48 10.61
N LYS A 37 -23.74 -14.19 10.93
CA LYS A 37 -22.95 -13.19 10.22
C LYS A 37 -21.51 -13.71 10.24
N ALA A 38 -21.06 -14.32 9.15
CA ALA A 38 -19.64 -14.55 8.92
C ALA A 38 -19.02 -13.19 8.60
N GLY A 39 -18.78 -12.42 9.64
CA GLY A 39 -17.82 -11.35 9.60
C GLY A 39 -16.49 -11.96 9.20
N ALA A 40 -16.02 -11.62 8.00
CA ALA A 40 -14.60 -11.69 7.71
C ALA A 40 -13.92 -10.65 8.61
N ALA A 41 -13.71 -11.03 9.87
CA ALA A 41 -12.69 -10.42 10.70
C ALA A 41 -11.36 -10.78 10.04
N ALA A 42 -10.96 -9.95 9.07
CA ALA A 42 -9.59 -9.90 8.63
C ALA A 42 -8.75 -9.71 9.90
N VAL A 43 -7.98 -10.75 10.23
CA VAL A 43 -6.91 -10.68 11.21
C VAL A 43 -6.09 -9.44 10.88
N VAL A 44 -6.26 -8.40 11.69
CA VAL A 44 -5.35 -7.25 11.73
C VAL A 44 -4.04 -7.81 12.23
N ALA A 45 -3.16 -8.16 11.28
CA ALA A 45 -1.76 -8.35 11.58
C ALA A 45 -1.26 -7.03 12.17
N ALA A 46 -0.92 -7.08 13.45
CA ALA A 46 -0.36 -5.98 14.19
C ALA A 46 0.90 -5.46 13.48
N ALA A 47 1.03 -4.14 13.47
CA ALA A 47 2.19 -3.41 12.98
C ALA A 47 3.47 -3.94 13.65
N GLY A 48 4.18 -4.77 12.89
CA GLY A 48 5.45 -5.40 13.25
C GLY A 48 6.17 -5.91 12.00
N ALA A 49 5.86 -5.30 10.84
CA ALA A 49 6.51 -5.65 9.59
C ALA A 49 8.01 -5.33 9.66
N ALA A 50 8.83 -6.26 9.17
CA ALA A 50 10.25 -6.02 8.99
C ALA A 50 10.46 -4.76 8.14
N PRO A 51 11.44 -3.90 8.48
CA PRO A 51 11.69 -2.68 7.73
C PRO A 51 12.03 -2.99 6.27
N HIS A 52 11.62 -2.11 5.36
CA HIS A 52 11.95 -2.21 3.94
C HIS A 52 13.47 -2.38 3.74
N PRO A 53 13.93 -3.21 2.78
CA PRO A 53 15.36 -3.42 2.52
C PRO A 53 16.13 -2.12 2.21
N ALA A 54 15.46 -1.11 1.64
CA ALA A 54 16.05 0.21 1.41
C ALA A 54 16.52 0.91 2.68
N VAL A 55 16.02 0.57 3.87
CA VAL A 55 16.49 1.16 5.14
C VAL A 55 17.96 0.86 5.37
N ALA A 56 18.40 -0.38 5.09
CA ALA A 56 19.82 -0.74 5.18
C ALA A 56 20.61 -0.02 4.09
N ALA A 57 20.12 -0.03 2.85
CA ALA A 57 20.80 0.61 1.72
C ALA A 57 20.92 2.14 1.86
N TRP A 58 19.95 2.82 2.47
CA TRP A 58 20.04 4.25 2.79
C TRP A 58 21.16 4.52 3.79
N LYS A 59 21.29 3.70 4.84
CA LYS A 59 22.38 3.82 5.81
C LYS A 59 23.74 3.57 5.17
N GLU A 60 23.85 2.54 4.33
CA GLU A 60 25.07 2.23 3.58
C GLU A 60 25.46 3.37 2.62
N ALA A 61 24.46 4.06 2.06
CA ALA A 61 24.67 5.24 1.22
C ALA A 61 24.97 6.53 2.02
N GLY A 62 25.19 6.43 3.34
CA GLY A 62 25.55 7.55 4.21
C GLY A 62 24.38 8.42 4.65
N LEU A 63 23.13 8.00 4.42
CA LEU A 63 21.95 8.73 4.87
C LEU A 63 21.66 8.44 6.34
N THR A 64 21.26 9.47 7.08
CA THR A 64 20.90 9.35 8.49
C THR A 64 19.44 8.93 8.60
N VAL A 65 19.18 7.66 8.92
CA VAL A 65 17.79 7.16 9.06
C VAL A 65 17.39 7.19 10.54
N SER A 66 16.27 7.83 10.86
CA SER A 66 15.66 7.73 12.19
C SER A 66 15.10 6.33 12.45
N ALA A 67 14.61 6.07 13.66
CA ALA A 67 13.71 4.95 13.86
C ALA A 67 12.48 5.13 12.95
N LEU A 68 12.15 4.11 12.15
CA LEU A 68 10.88 4.06 11.43
C LEU A 68 9.86 3.32 12.31
N THR A 69 8.81 4.02 12.71
CA THR A 69 7.77 3.51 13.59
C THR A 69 6.47 3.30 12.84
N ALA A 70 5.58 2.46 13.35
CA ALA A 70 4.27 2.25 12.75
C ALA A 70 3.52 3.58 12.55
N ASP A 71 3.09 3.85 11.32
CA ASP A 71 2.26 4.99 10.98
C ASP A 71 0.79 4.62 11.22
N GLN A 72 0.16 5.30 12.18
CA GLN A 72 -1.22 5.08 12.58
C GLN A 72 -2.21 6.03 11.88
N SER A 73 -1.73 6.91 11.00
CA SER A 73 -2.58 7.89 10.32
C SER A 73 -3.56 7.26 9.34
N GLY A 74 -3.19 6.12 8.74
CA GLY A 74 -3.96 5.50 7.66
C GLY A 74 -4.03 6.34 6.38
N ALA A 75 -3.20 7.40 6.26
CA ALA A 75 -3.31 8.38 5.18
C ALA A 75 -2.96 7.80 3.80
N ILE A 76 -2.03 6.85 3.76
CA ILE A 76 -1.55 6.21 2.52
C ILE A 76 -1.97 4.74 2.46
N GLY A 77 -1.85 4.03 3.58
CA GLY A 77 -2.12 2.60 3.68
C GLY A 77 -2.24 2.14 5.14
N LYS A 78 -2.37 0.82 5.32
CA LYS A 78 -2.59 0.22 6.66
C LYS A 78 -1.31 -0.31 7.31
N ASP A 79 -0.40 -0.87 6.50
CA ASP A 79 0.89 -1.40 6.97
C ASP A 79 1.99 -0.43 6.56
N CYS A 80 2.10 0.68 7.29
CA CYS A 80 3.00 1.78 7.00
C CYS A 80 3.95 2.03 8.16
N GLN A 81 5.17 2.45 7.84
CA GLN A 81 6.15 2.93 8.80
C GLN A 81 6.61 4.32 8.38
N SER A 82 6.73 5.23 9.35
CA SER A 82 7.12 6.61 9.13
C SER A 82 8.31 7.02 10.00
N GLY A 83 9.06 8.00 9.52
CA GLY A 83 10.21 8.57 10.21
C GLY A 83 10.90 9.59 9.31
N THR A 84 12.21 9.79 9.51
CA THR A 84 13.01 10.71 8.70
C THR A 84 14.25 10.05 8.14
N VAL A 85 14.66 10.52 6.96
CA VAL A 85 15.92 10.18 6.32
C VAL A 85 16.65 11.48 5.97
N SER A 86 17.78 11.71 6.64
CA SER A 86 18.58 12.93 6.53
C SER A 86 17.76 14.21 6.68
N GLY A 87 16.81 14.22 7.62
CA GLY A 87 15.94 15.37 7.91
C GLY A 87 14.68 15.48 7.04
N VAL A 88 14.52 14.63 6.03
CA VAL A 88 13.36 14.56 5.14
C VAL A 88 12.36 13.53 5.67
N ASP A 89 11.07 13.86 5.69
CA ASP A 89 10.04 12.95 6.19
C ASP A 89 9.79 11.83 5.17
N VAL A 90 9.73 10.58 5.65
CA VAL A 90 9.46 9.41 4.81
C VAL A 90 8.32 8.58 5.40
N VAL A 91 7.51 8.01 4.52
CA VAL A 91 6.56 6.94 4.84
C VAL A 91 6.77 5.81 3.84
N VAL A 92 6.91 4.60 4.36
CA VAL A 92 7.01 3.39 3.54
C VAL A 92 5.87 2.46 3.92
N CYS A 93 5.08 2.05 2.93
CA CYS A 93 3.93 1.19 3.13
C CYS A 93 4.10 -0.12 2.36
N ARG A 94 3.71 -1.23 2.99
CA ARG A 94 3.64 -2.55 2.36
C ARG A 94 2.20 -2.85 1.96
N TYR A 95 2.04 -3.44 0.79
CA TYR A 95 0.77 -3.88 0.24
C TYR A 95 0.82 -5.37 -0.08
N ALA A 96 -0.36 -5.98 -0.28
CA ALA A 96 -0.44 -7.41 -0.63
C ALA A 96 0.02 -7.69 -2.07
N SER A 97 -0.05 -6.69 -2.94
CA SER A 97 0.32 -6.80 -4.35
C SER A 97 0.93 -5.51 -4.90
N ALA A 98 1.65 -5.63 -6.02
CA ALA A 98 2.21 -4.46 -6.70
C ALA A 98 1.14 -3.54 -7.29
N ALA A 99 0.00 -4.12 -7.70
CA ALA A 99 -1.14 -3.34 -8.19
C ALA A 99 -1.74 -2.47 -7.08
N GLU A 100 -1.87 -3.00 -5.86
CA GLU A 100 -2.32 -2.22 -4.70
C GLU A 100 -1.33 -1.13 -4.31
N ALA A 101 -0.03 -1.42 -4.29
CA ALA A 101 0.99 -0.42 -4.01
C ALA A 101 0.94 0.73 -5.03
N SER A 102 0.80 0.40 -6.31
CA SER A 102 0.67 1.39 -7.39
C SER A 102 -0.63 2.20 -7.27
N ALA A 103 -1.74 1.54 -6.94
CA ALA A 103 -3.02 2.21 -6.74
C ALA A 103 -3.03 3.18 -5.54
N ALA A 104 -2.08 3.05 -4.61
CA ALA A 104 -1.90 3.95 -3.49
C ALA A 104 -1.05 5.20 -3.80
N GLU A 105 -0.39 5.29 -4.97
CA GLU A 105 0.42 6.45 -5.35
C GLU A 105 -0.36 7.78 -5.29
N PRO A 106 -1.63 7.90 -5.70
CA PRO A 106 -2.38 9.14 -5.56
C PRO A 106 -2.58 9.56 -4.09
N ALA A 107 -2.84 8.62 -3.19
CA ALA A 107 -2.96 8.91 -1.75
C ALA A 107 -1.62 9.34 -1.15
N ALA A 108 -0.54 8.71 -1.60
CA ALA A 108 0.81 9.08 -1.23
C ALA A 108 1.20 10.49 -1.71
N LEU A 109 0.87 10.85 -2.96
CA LEU A 109 1.06 12.20 -3.49
C LEU A 109 0.22 13.21 -2.72
N ALA A 110 -1.02 12.87 -2.37
CA ALA A 110 -1.85 13.72 -1.52
C ALA A 110 -1.25 13.93 -0.12
N TRP A 111 -0.60 12.91 0.44
CA TRP A 111 0.14 13.02 1.71
C TRP A 111 1.34 13.97 1.59
N VAL A 112 2.07 13.93 0.47
CA VAL A 112 3.16 14.90 0.18
C VAL A 112 2.61 16.33 0.14
N GLY A 113 1.45 16.53 -0.49
CA GLY A 113 0.80 17.83 -0.61
C GLY A 113 1.59 18.79 -1.51
N GLU A 114 1.60 20.07 -1.16
CA GLU A 114 2.27 21.14 -1.93
C GLU A 114 3.78 21.26 -1.63
N ALA A 115 4.31 20.43 -0.74
CA ALA A 115 5.73 20.46 -0.38
C ALA A 115 6.58 19.74 -1.43
N THR A 116 7.89 20.04 -1.46
CA THR A 116 8.81 19.34 -2.35
C THR A 116 8.93 17.88 -1.91
N GLY A 117 8.57 16.95 -2.80
CA GLY A 117 8.54 15.54 -2.44
C GLY A 117 8.29 14.63 -3.64
N ALA A 118 8.22 13.34 -3.36
CA ALA A 118 7.93 12.31 -4.34
C ALA A 118 7.12 11.20 -3.69
N ALA A 119 6.28 10.56 -4.50
CA ALA A 119 5.68 9.28 -4.16
C ALA A 119 5.88 8.31 -5.32
N LEU A 120 6.16 7.05 -4.99
CA LEU A 120 6.27 5.99 -5.98
C LEU A 120 6.06 4.59 -5.38
N ALA A 121 5.61 3.67 -6.21
CA ALA A 121 5.58 2.24 -5.92
C ALA A 121 6.82 1.52 -6.47
N SER A 122 7.22 0.44 -5.80
CA SER A 122 8.24 -0.51 -6.23
C SER A 122 7.87 -1.91 -5.72
N GLY A 123 7.44 -2.80 -6.62
CA GLY A 123 6.88 -4.09 -6.23
C GLY A 123 5.69 -3.92 -5.27
N THR A 124 5.66 -4.65 -4.17
CA THR A 124 4.60 -4.58 -3.14
C THR A 124 4.77 -3.40 -2.18
N TRP A 125 5.71 -2.49 -2.43
CA TRP A 125 6.03 -1.40 -1.54
C TRP A 125 5.72 -0.05 -2.18
N GLN A 126 5.37 0.92 -1.35
CA GLN A 126 5.15 2.29 -1.75
C GLN A 126 5.94 3.19 -0.81
N LEU A 127 6.55 4.22 -1.39
CA LEU A 127 7.29 5.27 -0.70
C LEU A 127 6.58 6.60 -0.92
N ALA A 128 6.42 7.38 0.15
CA ALA A 128 6.24 8.81 0.08
C ALA A 128 7.41 9.48 0.82
N VAL A 129 7.98 10.51 0.21
CA VAL A 129 9.05 11.31 0.79
C VAL A 129 8.75 12.78 0.57
N VAL A 130 8.95 13.60 1.60
CA VAL A 130 8.60 15.02 1.54
C VAL A 130 9.53 15.85 2.42
N ASP A 131 9.99 16.96 1.87
CA ASP A 131 10.73 17.97 2.60
C ASP A 131 9.80 19.09 3.07
N ARG A 132 9.12 18.85 4.20
CA ARG A 132 8.24 19.87 4.83
C ARG A 132 9.02 20.97 5.53
N ARG A 133 10.30 20.73 5.85
CA ARG A 133 11.11 21.59 6.73
C ARG A 133 12.21 22.35 5.98
N GLY A 134 12.34 22.15 4.68
CA GLY A 134 13.41 22.76 3.89
C GLY A 134 14.79 22.15 4.18
N ALA A 135 14.85 20.90 4.62
CA ALA A 135 16.09 20.17 4.90
C ALA A 135 16.82 19.72 3.61
N ASP A 136 16.12 19.63 2.48
CA ASP A 136 16.66 19.30 1.16
C ASP A 136 16.20 20.31 0.10
N PRO A 137 16.65 21.57 0.17
CA PRO A 137 16.27 22.60 -0.81
C PRO A 137 16.74 22.28 -2.23
N SER A 138 17.68 21.33 -2.37
CA SER A 138 18.22 20.91 -3.66
C SER A 138 17.50 19.70 -4.27
N GLY A 139 16.62 19.03 -3.53
CA GLY A 139 16.01 17.75 -3.93
C GLY A 139 17.00 16.58 -4.08
N ARG A 140 18.26 16.75 -3.68
CA ARG A 140 19.32 15.75 -3.87
C ARG A 140 19.12 14.56 -2.95
N THR A 141 18.75 14.82 -1.70
CA THR A 141 18.44 13.78 -0.72
C THR A 141 17.21 12.99 -1.15
N ILE A 142 16.14 13.68 -1.56
CA ILE A 142 14.92 13.04 -2.10
C ILE A 142 15.25 12.16 -3.31
N ASN A 143 16.05 12.66 -4.25
CA ASN A 143 16.49 11.89 -5.42
C ASN A 143 17.32 10.66 -5.04
N GLN A 144 18.21 10.78 -4.05
CA GLN A 144 19.01 9.64 -3.58
C GLN A 144 18.13 8.59 -2.87
N ILE A 145 17.22 9.02 -1.98
CA ILE A 145 16.26 8.16 -1.27
C ILE A 145 15.44 7.35 -2.29
N THR A 146 14.84 8.02 -3.27
CA THR A 146 13.95 7.41 -4.25
C THR A 146 14.68 6.45 -5.19
N LYS A 147 15.92 6.76 -5.60
CA LYS A 147 16.76 5.84 -6.39
C LYS A 147 17.06 4.54 -5.64
N ILE A 148 17.54 4.65 -4.40
CA ILE A 148 17.86 3.49 -3.56
C ILE A 148 16.58 2.71 -3.22
N PHE A 149 15.43 3.37 -3.08
CA PHE A 149 14.17 2.68 -2.87
C PHE A 149 13.77 1.80 -4.06
N ARG A 150 13.96 2.28 -5.29
CA ARG A 150 13.67 1.51 -6.51
C ARG A 150 14.61 0.33 -6.69
N ASP A 151 15.88 0.53 -6.36
CA ASP A 151 16.91 -0.51 -6.46
C ASP A 151 17.85 -0.45 -5.24
N PRO A 152 17.51 -1.13 -4.14
CA PRO A 152 18.33 -1.12 -2.93
C PRO A 152 19.62 -1.93 -3.08
N THR A 153 19.81 -2.62 -4.21
CA THR A 153 21.02 -3.38 -4.51
C THR A 153 21.99 -2.61 -5.42
N ALA A 154 21.55 -1.49 -5.99
CA ALA A 154 22.39 -0.63 -6.81
C ALA A 154 23.56 -0.08 -5.97
N LYS A 155 24.78 -0.44 -6.35
CA LYS A 155 26.00 0.16 -5.80
C LYS A 155 25.96 1.67 -6.09
N SER A 156 25.97 2.50 -5.05
CA SER A 156 26.13 3.95 -5.20
C SER A 156 27.52 4.20 -5.82
N LYS A 157 27.53 4.66 -7.09
CA LYS A 157 28.75 5.03 -7.82
C LYS A 157 29.20 6.44 -7.44
#